data_AF-A0A2V3VSC2-F1
#
_entry.id   AF-A0A2V3VSC2-F1
#
_cell.length_a   1.000
_cell.length_b   1.000
_cell.length_c   1.000
_cell.angle_alpha   90.00
_cell.angle_beta   90.00
_cell.angle_gamma   90.00
#
_symmetry.space_group_name_H-M   'P 1'
#
loop_
_entity.id
_entity.type
_entity.pdbx_description
1 polymer ?
#
loop_
_entity_poly.entity_id
_entity_poly.type
_entity_poly.pdbx_seq_one_letter_code
_entity_poly.pdbx_strand_id
1 'polypeptide(L)'
;MNKKTKEALDAMEHLRTPGDVVYVVMKRQKRSFLFHLWDTFIADTILSTVSDMKFKMMFLLATDEEGKLIEVKNGTISEMMNVPNWRYDDKEHFKKVTIDNFMYKKVEKL
;
A
#
# COMPACT_ATOMS: atom_id res chain seq x y z
N MET A 1 12.24 9.45 11.58
CA MET A 1 11.28 9.60 10.45
C MET A 1 12.04 10.05 9.20
N ASN A 2 11.85 9.37 8.06
CA ASN A 2 12.55 9.70 6.80
C ASN A 2 11.94 10.95 6.13
N LYS A 3 12.74 11.72 5.37
CA LYS A 3 12.33 12.91 4.60
C LYS A 3 11.08 12.65 3.75
N LYS A 4 11.01 11.52 3.05
CA LYS A 4 9.84 11.15 2.21
C LYS A 4 8.57 10.93 3.03
N THR A 5 8.68 10.34 4.22
CA THR A 5 7.55 10.16 5.14
C THR A 5 7.05 11.49 5.63
N LYS A 6 7.96 12.41 5.98
CA LYS A 6 7.61 13.76 6.41
C LYS A 6 6.89 14.53 5.30
N GLU A 7 7.46 14.58 4.10
CA GLU A 7 6.83 15.23 2.94
C GLU A 7 5.43 14.67 2.63
N ALA A 8 5.23 13.37 2.81
CA ALA A 8 3.92 12.77 2.64
C ALA A 8 2.92 13.15 3.73
N LEU A 9 3.36 13.20 5.00
CA LEU A 9 2.52 13.65 6.10
C LEU A 9 2.11 15.11 5.92
N ASP A 10 3.06 15.97 5.52
CA ASP A 10 2.81 17.39 5.24
C ASP A 10 1.80 17.53 4.07
N ALA A 11 1.95 16.73 3.01
CA ALA A 11 1.01 16.72 1.89
C ALA A 11 -0.41 16.26 2.28
N MET A 12 -0.54 15.40 3.30
CA MET A 12 -1.80 14.86 3.78
C MET A 12 -2.39 15.64 4.96
N GLU A 13 -1.73 16.70 5.45
CA GLU A 13 -2.11 17.40 6.68
C GLU A 13 -3.58 17.88 6.65
N HIS A 14 -4.02 18.43 5.51
CA HIS A 14 -5.39 18.91 5.29
C HIS A 14 -6.46 17.80 5.25
N LEU A 15 -6.07 16.54 5.14
CA LEU A 15 -6.98 15.39 5.13
C LEU A 15 -7.11 14.74 6.51
N ARG A 16 -6.23 15.09 7.44
CA ARG A 16 -6.15 14.45 8.75
C ARG A 16 -6.97 15.22 9.77
N THR A 17 -7.67 14.47 10.59
CA THR A 17 -8.32 14.96 11.79
C THR A 17 -7.63 14.39 13.04
N PRO A 18 -7.76 15.06 14.20
CA PRO A 18 -7.26 14.52 15.45
C PRO A 18 -7.87 13.14 15.75
N GLY A 19 -7.01 12.13 15.92
CA GLY A 19 -7.42 10.75 16.16
C GLY A 19 -7.30 9.84 14.94
N ASP A 20 -6.99 10.37 13.75
CA ASP A 20 -6.70 9.54 12.59
C ASP A 20 -5.34 8.86 12.69
N VAL A 21 -5.30 7.62 12.23
CA VAL A 21 -4.09 6.81 12.20
C VAL A 21 -3.50 6.80 10.80
N VAL A 22 -2.18 6.91 10.68
CA VAL A 22 -1.51 6.80 9.38
C VAL A 22 -0.62 5.56 9.37
N TYR A 23 -0.74 4.75 8.33
CA TYR A 23 0.16 3.64 8.08
C TYR A 23 0.99 3.88 6.83
N VAL A 24 2.26 3.46 6.88
CA VAL A 24 3.04 3.24 5.66
C VAL A 24 2.66 1.87 5.13
N VAL A 25 2.26 1.82 3.86
CA VAL A 25 1.86 0.58 3.20
C VAL A 25 2.67 0.35 1.94
N MET A 26 2.96 -0.92 1.66
CA MET A 26 3.62 -1.35 0.45
C MET A 26 2.60 -1.94 -0.51
N LYS A 27 2.49 -1.35 -1.70
CA LYS A 27 1.71 -1.89 -2.83
C LYS A 27 2.57 -2.88 -3.60
N ARG A 28 2.04 -4.09 -3.81
CA ARG A 28 2.63 -5.14 -4.64
C ARG A 28 1.56 -5.79 -5.52
N GLN A 29 1.89 -6.13 -6.75
CA GLN A 29 0.99 -6.89 -7.60
C GLN A 29 0.88 -8.33 -7.08
N LYS A 30 -0.34 -8.84 -6.93
CA LYS A 30 -0.59 -10.23 -6.55
C LYS A 30 -0.28 -11.10 -7.77
N ARG A 31 0.64 -12.06 -7.62
CA ARG A 31 0.86 -13.09 -8.65
C ARG A 31 -0.34 -14.05 -8.61
N SER A 32 -0.93 -14.37 -9.76
CA SER A 32 -1.90 -15.46 -9.84
C SER A 32 -1.22 -16.77 -9.50
N PHE A 33 -1.85 -17.61 -8.68
CA PHE A 33 -1.36 -18.92 -8.26
C PHE A 33 -0.96 -19.82 -9.46
N LEU A 34 -1.61 -19.61 -10.61
CA LEU A 34 -1.31 -20.29 -11.87
C LEU A 34 0.14 -20.06 -12.36
N PHE A 35 0.80 -18.95 -12.05
CA PHE A 35 2.21 -18.74 -12.44
C PHE A 35 3.17 -19.69 -11.71
N HIS A 36 2.86 -20.10 -10.47
CA HIS A 36 3.70 -21.05 -9.73
C HIS A 36 3.71 -22.46 -10.32
N LEU A 37 2.68 -22.83 -11.08
CA LEU A 37 2.63 -24.14 -11.75
C LEU A 37 3.47 -24.18 -13.03
N TRP A 38 3.67 -23.05 -13.70
CA TRP A 38 4.51 -22.96 -14.91
C TRP A 38 6.01 -22.85 -14.59
N ASP A 39 6.39 -22.31 -13.43
CA ASP A 39 7.79 -22.20 -12.99
C ASP A 39 8.51 -23.56 -12.87
N THR A 40 7.78 -24.68 -12.81
CA THR A 40 8.41 -26.02 -12.75
C THR A 40 8.91 -26.50 -14.12
N PHE A 41 8.41 -25.93 -15.24
CA PHE A 41 8.77 -26.35 -16.60
C PHE A 41 9.72 -25.37 -17.32
N ILE A 42 9.98 -24.18 -16.79
CA ILE A 42 10.75 -23.12 -17.47
C ILE A 42 11.87 -22.56 -16.56
N ALA A 43 12.61 -23.45 -15.90
CA ALA A 43 13.61 -23.07 -14.90
C ALA A 43 14.86 -22.35 -15.46
N ASP A 44 15.15 -22.43 -16.77
CA ASP A 44 16.43 -21.93 -17.32
C ASP A 44 16.36 -20.61 -18.11
N THR A 45 15.18 -20.01 -18.30
CA THR A 45 15.07 -18.78 -19.13
C THR A 45 14.43 -17.58 -18.43
N ILE A 46 13.73 -17.75 -17.31
CA ILE A 46 12.97 -16.68 -16.64
C ILE A 46 13.65 -16.23 -15.32
N LEU A 47 14.96 -16.40 -15.16
CA LEU A 47 15.64 -15.88 -13.96
C LEU A 47 15.97 -14.37 -14.06
N SER A 48 15.94 -13.79 -15.26
CA SER A 48 16.30 -12.38 -15.51
C SER A 48 15.12 -11.41 -15.41
N THR A 49 13.86 -11.87 -15.40
CA THR A 49 12.66 -11.01 -15.33
C THR A 49 12.16 -10.78 -13.90
N VAL A 50 12.75 -11.45 -12.90
CA VAL A 50 12.29 -11.44 -11.50
C VAL A 50 12.68 -10.14 -10.75
N SER A 51 13.62 -9.37 -11.28
CA SER A 51 14.19 -8.16 -10.64
C SER A 51 13.26 -6.93 -10.64
N ASP A 52 12.21 -6.92 -11.45
CA ASP A 52 11.45 -5.68 -11.74
C ASP A 52 10.08 -5.60 -11.07
N MET A 53 9.86 -6.36 -9.99
CA MET A 53 8.69 -6.17 -9.13
C MET A 53 8.81 -4.83 -8.39
N LYS A 54 8.29 -3.78 -9.02
CA LYS A 54 8.22 -2.41 -8.49
C LYS A 54 7.37 -2.37 -7.22
N PHE A 55 8.00 -2.63 -6.08
CA PHE A 55 7.41 -2.31 -4.78
C PHE A 55 7.23 -0.79 -4.70
N LYS A 56 6.02 -0.37 -4.38
CA LYS A 56 5.67 1.05 -4.32
C LYS A 56 5.20 1.39 -2.92
N MET A 57 5.84 2.40 -2.32
CA MET A 57 5.43 2.94 -1.03
C MET A 57 4.19 3.81 -1.24
N MET A 58 3.20 3.60 -0.39
CA MET A 58 1.98 4.40 -0.28
C MET A 58 1.68 4.61 1.21
N PHE A 59 0.65 5.40 1.49
CA PHE A 59 0.16 5.67 2.84
C PHE A 59 -1.29 5.21 2.93
N LEU A 60 -1.71 4.79 4.12
CA LEU A 60 -3.11 4.55 4.45
C LEU A 60 -3.48 5.54 5.54
N LEU A 61 -4.40 6.44 5.25
CA LEU A 61 -5.10 7.25 6.22
C LEU A 61 -6.30 6.45 6.74
N ALA A 62 -6.27 6.10 8.01
CA ALA A 62 -7.26 5.27 8.67
C ALA A 62 -8.08 6.12 9.64
N THR A 63 -9.36 6.29 9.30
CA THR A 63 -10.35 7.01 10.10
C THR A 63 -11.36 6.00 10.67
N ASP A 64 -12.30 6.48 11.50
CA ASP A 64 -13.36 5.63 12.06
C ASP A 64 -14.34 5.14 10.98
N GLU A 65 -14.54 5.94 9.93
CA GLU A 65 -15.55 5.69 8.89
C GLU A 65 -14.96 5.06 7.62
N GLU A 66 -13.72 5.41 7.28
CA GLU A 66 -13.07 4.97 6.05
C GLU A 66 -11.55 4.80 6.17
N GLY A 67 -11.00 3.94 5.31
CA GLY A 67 -9.57 3.85 5.05
C GLY A 67 -9.26 4.38 3.65
N LYS A 68 -8.32 5.31 3.53
CA LYS A 68 -7.90 5.92 2.27
C LYS A 68 -6.45 5.60 1.97
N LEU A 69 -6.20 4.88 0.88
CA LEU A 69 -4.86 4.65 0.35
C LEU A 69 -4.45 5.87 -0.48
N ILE A 70 -3.29 6.45 -0.16
CA ILE A 70 -2.79 7.68 -0.73
C ILE A 70 -1.38 7.44 -1.28
N GLU A 71 -1.18 7.75 -2.55
CA GLU A 71 0.15 7.87 -3.12
C GLU A 71 0.60 9.33 -3.07
N VAL A 72 1.81 9.56 -2.53
CA VAL A 72 2.48 10.86 -2.60
C VAL A 72 3.70 10.76 -3.50
N LYS A 73 3.78 11.63 -4.51
CA LYS A 73 4.95 11.83 -5.36
C LYS A 73 5.43 13.26 -5.22
N ASN A 74 6.71 13.45 -4.90
CA ASN A 74 7.34 14.77 -4.79
C ASN A 74 6.54 15.76 -3.92
N GLY A 75 6.04 15.29 -2.75
CA GLY A 75 5.25 16.12 -1.84
C GLY A 75 3.82 16.43 -2.31
N THR A 76 3.34 15.81 -3.38
CA THR A 76 1.97 16.00 -3.88
C THR A 76 1.21 14.68 -3.91
N ILE A 77 -0.06 14.70 -3.53
CA ILE A 77 -0.95 13.52 -3.65
C ILE A 77 -1.18 13.24 -5.14
N SER A 78 -0.72 12.07 -5.61
CA SER A 78 -0.86 11.67 -7.02
C SER A 78 -1.99 10.69 -7.27
N GLU A 79 -2.37 9.90 -6.26
CA GLU A 79 -3.43 8.90 -6.36
C GLU A 79 -4.10 8.77 -4.98
N MET A 80 -5.43 8.62 -4.95
CA MET A 80 -6.19 8.33 -3.73
C MET A 80 -7.28 7.31 -4.06
N MET A 81 -7.44 6.31 -3.20
CA MET A 81 -8.50 5.32 -3.34
C MET A 81 -9.00 4.85 -1.97
N ASN A 82 -10.29 4.54 -1.90
CA ASN A 82 -10.90 4.02 -0.68
C ASN A 82 -10.65 2.52 -0.53
N VAL A 83 -10.42 2.09 0.71
CA VAL A 83 -10.33 0.69 1.09
C VAL A 83 -11.75 0.13 1.18
N PRO A 84 -12.11 -0.90 0.37
CA PRO A 84 -13.44 -1.46 0.39
C PRO A 84 -13.71 -2.22 1.70
N ASN A 85 -14.96 -2.21 2.16
CA ASN A 85 -15.43 -2.90 3.36
C ASN A 85 -14.67 -2.51 4.64
N TRP A 86 -14.24 -1.25 4.74
CA TRP A 86 -13.58 -0.71 5.92
C TRP A 86 -14.47 -0.83 7.16
N ARG A 87 -13.86 -1.16 8.30
CA ARG A 87 -14.53 -1.25 9.60
C ARG A 87 -13.80 -0.39 10.62
N TYR A 88 -14.53 0.07 11.62
CA TYR A 88 -13.99 0.78 12.78
C TYR A 88 -12.76 0.08 13.38
N ASP A 89 -12.84 -1.24 13.58
CA ASP A 89 -11.75 -2.04 14.16
C ASP A 89 -10.47 -2.07 13.29
N ASP A 90 -10.61 -1.87 11.97
CA ASP A 90 -9.47 -1.86 11.05
C ASP A 90 -8.58 -0.62 11.28
N LYS A 91 -9.11 0.47 11.84
CA LYS A 91 -8.36 1.69 12.11
C LYS A 91 -7.10 1.41 12.93
N GLU A 92 -7.22 0.64 14.00
CA GLU A 92 -6.12 0.32 14.90
C GLU A 92 -5.39 -0.98 14.54
N HIS A 93 -6.05 -1.87 13.79
CA HIS A 93 -5.59 -3.24 13.56
C HIS A 93 -5.28 -3.57 12.10
N PHE A 94 -5.25 -2.57 11.20
CA PHE A 94 -4.96 -2.80 9.79
C PHE A 94 -3.64 -3.57 9.59
N LYS A 95 -3.70 -4.62 8.78
CA LYS A 95 -2.54 -5.46 8.43
C LYS A 95 -2.29 -5.45 6.92
N LYS A 96 -3.32 -5.71 6.13
CA LYS A 96 -3.26 -5.76 4.68
C LYS A 96 -4.67 -5.67 4.08
N VAL A 97 -4.75 -5.17 2.85
CA VAL A 97 -5.94 -5.31 2.00
C VAL A 97 -5.51 -5.71 0.60
N THR A 98 -6.38 -6.43 -0.11
CA THR A 98 -6.22 -6.68 -1.54
C THR A 98 -7.33 -5.96 -2.26
N ILE A 99 -6.96 -5.11 -3.21
CA ILE A 99 -7.90 -4.37 -4.06
C ILE A 99 -7.47 -4.67 -5.49
N ASP A 100 -8.42 -5.15 -6.30
CA ASP A 100 -8.17 -5.71 -7.61
C ASP A 100 -7.06 -6.78 -7.58
N ASN A 101 -5.99 -6.58 -8.37
CA ASN A 101 -4.83 -7.46 -8.40
C ASN A 101 -3.63 -6.91 -7.61
N PHE A 102 -3.85 -5.97 -6.69
CA PHE A 102 -2.80 -5.39 -5.85
C PHE A 102 -3.04 -5.66 -4.37
N MET A 103 -1.97 -6.05 -3.67
CA MET A 103 -1.94 -6.17 -2.22
C MET A 103 -1.24 -4.97 -1.61
N TYR A 104 -1.89 -4.37 -0.63
CA TYR A 104 -1.40 -3.27 0.17
C TYR A 104 -1.13 -3.82 1.56
N LYS A 105 0.13 -3.91 1.96
CA LYS A 105 0.53 -4.48 3.26
C LYS A 105 1.13 -3.40 4.14
N LYS A 106 0.69 -3.31 5.40
CA LYS A 106 1.28 -2.45 6.41
C LYS A 106 2.76 -2.76 6.57
N VAL A 107 3.57 -1.71 6.57
CA VAL A 107 5.00 -1.72 6.89
C VAL A 107 5.21 -1.12 8.27
N GLU A 108 4.63 0.06 8.50
CA GLU A 108 4.82 0.86 9.71
C GLU A 108 3.53 1.59 10.07
N LYS A 109 3.31 1.86 11.36
CA LYS A 109 2.27 2.76 11.88
C LYS A 109 2.98 4.03 12.37
N LEU A 110 2.51 5.18 11.93
CA LEU A 110 3.09 6.50 12.25
C LEU A 110 2.35 7.16 13.41
#